data_AF-A0A4D5SAC8-F1
#
_entry.id   AF-A0A4D5SAC8-F1
#
_cell.length_a   1.000
_cell.length_b   1.000
_cell.length_c   1.000
_cell.angle_alpha   90.00
_cell.angle_beta   90.00
_cell.angle_gamma   90.00
#
_symmetry.space_group_name_H-M   'P 1'
#
loop_
_entity.id
_entity.type
_entity.pdbx_description
1 polymer ?
#
loop_
_entity_poly.entity_id
_entity_poly.type
_entity_poly.pdbx_seq_one_letter_code
_entity_poly.pdbx_strand_id
1 'polypeptide(L)'
;MLHYFAVRFFAPLLVSAYVDGDRLLVYAIDDLYAGEPYNLRLDVRLYHYGSFVPRLSLTHVFPMSSLVQVVSAKNLSELLSSASCSRNNSFLTFRLSNDSDGETLSSNFLLLQVPRLATEIPSAALKISNVSALHSEDESLRGCNVHEIELKTDAVALFVWLSAGRVRGRFSDNGFIMVDKTTSLTFTSDLPLDVAQLRLNISVTCLNCLRHAGYSPMADIKTQ
;
A
#
# COMPACT_ATOMS: atom_id res chain seq x y z
N MET A 1 2.82 6.31 -11.53
CA MET A 1 2.65 5.15 -10.63
C MET A 1 3.95 4.38 -10.43
N LEU A 2 4.59 3.86 -11.49
CA LEU A 2 5.82 3.05 -11.39
C LEU A 2 6.91 3.66 -10.49
N HIS A 3 7.16 4.97 -10.57
CA HIS A 3 8.17 5.62 -9.74
C HIS A 3 7.88 5.54 -8.22
N TYR A 4 6.62 5.60 -7.80
CA TYR A 4 6.23 5.40 -6.39
C TYR A 4 6.44 3.96 -5.93
N PHE A 5 6.31 2.99 -6.83
CA PHE A 5 6.70 1.61 -6.54
C PHE A 5 8.22 1.49 -6.47
N ALA A 6 8.97 2.17 -7.34
CA ALA A 6 10.43 2.14 -7.34
C ALA A 6 11.04 2.66 -6.03
N VAL A 7 10.49 3.73 -5.48
CA VAL A 7 10.88 4.22 -4.14
C VAL A 7 10.70 3.12 -3.08
N ARG A 8 9.63 2.31 -3.16
CA ARG A 8 9.36 1.23 -2.21
C ARG A 8 10.24 0.00 -2.43
N PHE A 9 10.36 -0.49 -3.67
CA PHE A 9 11.11 -1.72 -3.96
C PHE A 9 12.63 -1.53 -4.09
N PHE A 10 13.13 -0.28 -4.10
CA PHE A 10 14.54 0.05 -3.92
C PHE A 10 14.83 0.69 -2.55
N ALA A 11 13.91 0.58 -1.59
CA ALA A 11 14.19 0.99 -0.22
C ALA A 11 15.35 0.13 0.35
N PRO A 12 16.28 0.71 1.12
CA PRO A 12 17.43 -0.02 1.67
C PRO A 12 17.04 -1.23 2.51
N LEU A 13 15.87 -1.19 3.15
CA LEU A 13 15.25 -2.33 3.80
C LEU A 13 13.91 -2.63 3.12
N LEU A 14 13.75 -3.84 2.61
CA LEU A 14 12.58 -4.28 1.84
C LEU A 14 12.00 -5.58 2.39
N VAL A 15 10.67 -5.61 2.59
CA VAL A 15 9.93 -6.87 2.67
C VAL A 15 9.38 -7.26 1.30
N SER A 16 9.69 -8.47 0.87
CA SER A 16 9.20 -9.03 -0.39
C SER A 16 8.57 -10.39 -0.13
N ALA A 17 7.40 -10.62 -0.69
CA ALA A 17 6.68 -11.87 -0.53
C ALA A 17 6.17 -12.38 -1.86
N TYR A 18 6.22 -13.70 -2.05
CA TYR A 18 5.62 -14.37 -3.18
C TYR A 18 5.11 -15.75 -2.78
N VAL A 19 4.35 -16.36 -3.68
CA VAL A 19 3.80 -17.70 -3.50
C VAL A 19 4.44 -18.62 -4.52
N ASP A 20 5.08 -19.68 -4.03
CA ASP A 20 5.60 -20.79 -4.83
C ASP A 20 4.75 -22.03 -4.58
N GLY A 21 3.89 -22.38 -5.56
CA GLY A 21 2.84 -23.37 -5.37
C GLY A 21 1.88 -22.99 -4.23
N ASP A 22 1.99 -23.70 -3.10
CA ASP A 22 1.22 -23.46 -1.87
C ASP A 22 2.06 -22.86 -0.73
N ARG A 23 3.31 -22.49 -1.00
CA ARG A 23 4.21 -21.91 0.01
C ARG A 23 4.20 -20.39 -0.11
N LEU A 24 3.71 -19.71 0.92
CA LEU A 24 3.92 -18.27 1.10
C LEU A 24 5.32 -18.07 1.68
N LEU A 25 6.20 -17.45 0.90
CA LEU A 25 7.57 -17.11 1.30
C LEU A 25 7.67 -15.60 1.48
N VAL A 26 8.24 -15.18 2.62
CA VAL A 26 8.50 -13.77 2.94
C VAL A 26 9.98 -13.60 3.18
N TYR A 27 10.58 -12.67 2.44
CA TYR A 27 11.97 -12.29 2.51
C TYR A 27 12.11 -10.90 3.10
N ALA A 28 13.14 -10.70 3.91
CA ALA A 28 13.68 -9.39 4.21
C ALA A 28 14.98 -9.22 3.42
N ILE A 29 15.13 -8.07 2.76
CA ILE A 29 16.34 -7.65 2.05
C ILE A 29 16.84 -6.38 2.75
N ASP A 30 18.09 -6.37 3.19
CA ASP A 30 18.71 -5.28 3.95
C ASP A 30 20.06 -4.89 3.34
N ASP A 31 20.06 -3.82 2.56
CA ASP A 31 21.27 -3.23 1.97
C ASP A 31 22.11 -2.46 3.02
N LEU A 32 21.59 -2.24 4.23
CA LEU A 32 22.27 -1.56 5.34
C LEU A 32 23.02 -2.52 6.26
N TYR A 33 22.86 -3.83 6.09
CA TYR A 33 23.48 -4.82 6.96
C TYR A 33 25.02 -4.71 6.93
N ALA A 34 25.59 -4.36 8.08
CA ALA A 34 27.02 -4.11 8.24
C ALA A 34 27.78 -5.24 8.98
N GLY A 35 27.15 -6.42 9.14
CA GLY A 35 27.76 -7.58 9.81
C GLY A 35 27.22 -7.88 11.22
N GLU A 36 26.58 -6.91 11.87
CA GLU A 36 26.01 -7.10 13.22
C GLU A 36 24.49 -7.34 13.16
N PRO A 37 23.99 -8.44 13.75
CA PRO A 37 22.56 -8.70 13.76
C PRO A 37 21.76 -7.70 14.59
N TYR A 38 20.57 -7.33 14.10
CA TYR A 38 19.62 -6.50 14.83
C TYR A 38 18.20 -7.03 14.66
N ASN A 39 17.33 -6.76 15.63
CA ASN A 39 15.98 -7.31 15.65
C ASN A 39 15.03 -6.48 14.80
N LEU A 40 14.29 -7.17 13.93
CA LEU A 40 13.17 -6.63 13.18
C LEU A 40 11.90 -7.38 13.57
N ARG A 41 10.77 -6.69 13.43
CA ARG A 41 9.44 -7.25 13.61
C ARG A 41 8.75 -7.35 12.25
N LEU A 42 8.26 -8.55 11.91
CA LEU A 42 7.41 -8.78 10.75
C LEU A 42 5.95 -8.89 11.19
N ASP A 43 5.10 -8.04 10.63
CA ASP A 43 3.65 -8.19 10.67
C ASP A 43 3.13 -8.69 9.32
N VAL A 44 2.42 -9.81 9.32
CA VAL A 44 1.70 -10.35 8.16
C VAL A 44 0.21 -10.30 8.46
N ARG A 45 -0.56 -9.60 7.62
CA ARG A 45 -2.02 -9.48 7.78
C ARG A 45 -2.73 -9.98 6.54
N LEU A 46 -3.71 -10.85 6.74
CA LEU A 46 -4.60 -11.36 5.69
C LEU A 46 -5.93 -10.61 5.76
N TYR A 47 -6.29 -9.93 4.68
CA TYR A 47 -7.54 -9.19 4.57
C TYR A 47 -8.49 -9.87 3.61
N HIS A 48 -9.77 -9.85 3.98
CA HIS A 48 -10.85 -10.01 3.01
C HIS A 48 -11.12 -8.66 2.35
N TYR A 49 -11.34 -8.60 1.03
CA TYR A 49 -11.56 -7.31 0.33
C TYR A 49 -12.74 -6.51 0.89
N GLY A 50 -13.77 -7.21 1.38
CA GLY A 50 -14.94 -6.61 2.03
C GLY A 50 -14.74 -6.12 3.46
N SER A 51 -13.52 -6.09 4.01
CA SER A 51 -13.26 -5.74 5.42
C SER A 51 -11.98 -4.92 5.60
N PHE A 52 -12.09 -3.85 6.39
CA PHE A 52 -10.93 -3.12 6.93
C PHE A 52 -10.23 -3.83 8.09
N VAL A 53 -10.86 -4.86 8.65
CA VAL A 53 -10.29 -5.66 9.74
C VAL A 53 -9.63 -6.90 9.14
N PRO A 54 -8.35 -7.16 9.43
CA PRO A 54 -7.69 -8.37 8.96
C PRO A 54 -8.36 -9.61 9.58
N ARG A 55 -8.54 -10.65 8.76
CA ARG A 55 -9.05 -11.96 9.20
C ARG A 55 -8.03 -12.73 10.02
N LEU A 56 -6.75 -12.46 9.76
CA LEU A 56 -5.63 -13.04 10.47
C LEU A 56 -4.50 -12.01 10.53
N SER A 57 -3.85 -11.91 11.69
CA SER A 57 -2.63 -11.13 11.90
C SER A 57 -1.59 -12.03 12.56
N LEU A 58 -0.43 -12.18 11.93
CA LEU A 58 0.72 -12.88 12.47
C LEU A 58 1.83 -11.87 12.71
N THR A 59 2.40 -11.89 13.90
CA THR A 59 3.53 -11.04 14.26
C THR A 59 4.63 -11.92 14.84
N HIS A 60 5.85 -11.75 14.36
CA HIS A 60 7.02 -12.35 15.00
C HIS A 60 8.26 -11.47 14.84
N VAL A 61 9.13 -11.54 15.84
CA VAL A 61 10.42 -10.85 15.87
C VAL A 61 11.48 -11.83 15.41
N PHE A 62 12.44 -11.35 14.62
CA PHE A 62 13.57 -12.14 14.14
C PHE A 62 14.85 -11.28 14.10
N PRO A 63 16.02 -11.87 14.32
CA PRO A 63 17.28 -11.19 14.05
C PRO A 63 17.54 -11.16 12.55
N MET A 64 17.79 -9.96 12.01
CA MET A 64 18.30 -9.80 10.65
C MET A 64 19.81 -10.01 10.68
N SER A 65 20.30 -11.06 10.02
CA SER A 65 21.71 -11.49 10.12
C SER A 65 22.40 -11.71 8.77
N SER A 66 21.80 -11.24 7.68
CA SER A 66 22.36 -11.32 6.33
C SER A 66 21.69 -10.28 5.43
N LEU A 67 22.27 -10.01 4.26
CA LEU A 67 21.68 -9.10 3.26
C LEU A 67 20.29 -9.55 2.77
N VAL A 68 20.04 -10.87 2.72
CA VAL A 68 18.76 -11.45 2.28
C VAL A 68 18.42 -12.66 3.12
N GLN A 69 17.25 -12.65 3.77
CA GLN A 69 16.82 -13.71 4.67
C GLN A 69 15.37 -14.11 4.43
N VAL A 70 15.08 -15.42 4.44
CA VAL A 70 13.70 -15.91 4.54
C VAL A 70 13.25 -15.75 5.99
N VAL A 71 12.32 -14.83 6.22
CA VAL A 71 11.86 -14.46 7.56
C VAL A 71 10.53 -15.12 7.91
N SER A 72 9.80 -15.62 6.92
CA SER A 72 8.60 -16.44 7.15
C SER A 72 8.38 -17.40 5.98
N ALA A 73 7.97 -18.61 6.30
CA ALA A 73 7.49 -19.59 5.34
C ALA A 73 6.24 -20.26 5.92
N LYS A 74 5.12 -20.17 5.22
CA LYS A 74 3.83 -20.72 5.65
C LYS A 74 3.14 -21.45 4.50
N ASN A 75 2.33 -22.45 4.84
CA ASN A 75 1.39 -23.02 3.90
C ASN A 75 0.24 -22.02 3.68
N LEU A 76 0.00 -21.63 2.42
CA LEU A 76 -1.02 -20.63 2.09
C LEU A 76 -2.43 -21.18 2.23
N SER A 77 -2.69 -22.43 1.84
CA SER A 77 -4.01 -23.04 1.98
C SER A 77 -4.45 -23.17 3.44
N GLU A 78 -3.54 -23.53 4.34
CA GLU A 78 -3.76 -23.55 5.80
C GLU A 78 -4.01 -22.14 6.35
N LEU A 79 -3.22 -21.15 5.90
CA LEU A 79 -3.40 -19.75 6.30
C LEU A 79 -4.80 -19.25 5.92
N LEU A 80 -5.21 -19.52 4.68
CA LEU A 80 -6.51 -19.12 4.15
C LEU A 80 -7.67 -19.83 4.85
N SER A 81 -7.56 -21.14 5.09
CA SER A 81 -8.61 -21.91 5.75
C SER A 81 -8.81 -21.46 7.20
N SER A 82 -7.73 -21.21 7.93
CA SER A 82 -7.79 -20.72 9.32
C SER A 82 -8.49 -19.36 9.44
N ALA A 83 -8.44 -18.54 8.39
CA ALA A 83 -9.04 -17.21 8.32
C ALA A 83 -10.41 -17.17 7.63
N SER A 84 -10.95 -18.33 7.20
CA SER A 84 -12.15 -18.41 6.34
C SER A 84 -12.06 -17.54 5.07
N CYS A 85 -10.89 -17.52 4.45
CA CYS A 85 -10.60 -16.78 3.22
C CYS A 85 -10.30 -17.72 2.06
N SER A 86 -10.32 -17.18 0.84
CA SER A 86 -9.85 -17.85 -0.37
C SER A 86 -8.92 -16.92 -1.15
N ARG A 87 -8.14 -17.46 -2.09
CA ARG A 87 -7.29 -16.63 -2.97
C ARG A 87 -8.08 -15.58 -3.75
N ASN A 88 -9.36 -15.84 -4.06
CA ASN A 88 -10.18 -14.96 -4.88
C ASN A 88 -10.74 -13.75 -4.12
N ASN A 89 -10.89 -13.83 -2.81
CA ASN A 89 -11.53 -12.77 -2.01
C ASN A 89 -10.60 -12.13 -0.97
N SER A 90 -9.30 -12.44 -1.03
CA SER A 90 -8.34 -11.96 -0.04
C SER A 90 -6.99 -11.54 -0.62
N PHE A 91 -6.26 -10.78 0.17
CA PHE A 91 -4.91 -10.32 -0.11
C PHE A 91 -4.12 -10.20 1.18
N LEU A 92 -2.80 -10.18 1.07
CA LEU A 92 -1.89 -10.06 2.21
C LEU A 92 -1.23 -8.68 2.21
N THR A 93 -0.97 -8.15 3.40
CA THR A 93 -0.06 -7.03 3.62
C THR A 93 1.07 -7.46 4.54
N PHE A 94 2.25 -6.92 4.29
CA PHE A 94 3.47 -7.18 5.04
C PHE A 94 4.02 -5.87 5.53
N ARG A 95 4.51 -5.85 6.77
CA ARG A 95 5.17 -4.69 7.35
C ARG A 95 6.40 -5.16 8.11
N LEU A 96 7.54 -4.58 7.78
CA LEU A 96 8.73 -4.64 8.63
C LEU A 96 8.80 -3.37 9.46
N SER A 97 9.01 -3.54 10.75
CA SER A 97 9.25 -2.44 11.67
C SER A 97 10.45 -2.70 12.55
N ASN A 98 11.07 -1.63 13.02
CA ASN A 98 12.05 -1.72 14.09
C ASN A 98 11.37 -2.29 15.35
N ASP A 99 12.01 -3.25 16.01
CA ASP A 99 11.42 -3.92 17.18
C ASP A 99 11.31 -2.97 18.39
N SER A 100 12.27 -2.04 18.53
CA SER A 100 12.38 -1.16 19.71
C SER A 100 11.28 -0.10 19.79
N ASP A 101 10.93 0.54 18.68
CA ASP A 101 10.00 1.69 18.63
C ASP A 101 8.76 1.42 17.74
N GLY A 102 8.75 0.33 16.95
CA GLY A 102 7.67 0.01 16.05
C GLY A 102 7.61 0.88 14.79
N GLU A 103 8.65 1.67 14.50
CA GLU A 103 8.74 2.47 13.28
C GLU A 103 8.64 1.55 12.06
N THR A 104 7.77 1.90 11.12
CA THR A 104 7.62 1.14 9.88
C THR A 104 8.76 1.45 8.93
N LEU A 105 9.60 0.46 8.66
CA LEU A 105 10.76 0.59 7.79
C LEU A 105 10.46 0.14 6.36
N SER A 106 9.56 -0.84 6.21
CA SER A 106 9.14 -1.35 4.90
C SER A 106 7.72 -1.87 4.94
N SER A 107 6.99 -1.72 3.84
CA SER A 107 5.68 -2.32 3.67
C SER A 107 5.46 -2.81 2.25
N ASN A 108 4.70 -3.88 2.11
CA ASN A 108 4.38 -4.45 0.82
C ASN A 108 3.03 -5.19 0.88
N PHE A 109 2.52 -5.60 -0.27
CA PHE A 109 1.29 -6.38 -0.36
C PHE A 109 1.44 -7.50 -1.39
N LEU A 110 0.61 -8.53 -1.24
CA LEU A 110 0.52 -9.62 -2.21
C LEU A 110 -0.96 -9.88 -2.54
N LEU A 111 -1.30 -9.66 -3.80
CA LEU A 111 -2.59 -10.07 -4.35
C LEU A 111 -2.52 -11.57 -4.65
N LEU A 112 -3.47 -12.34 -4.12
CA LEU A 112 -3.52 -13.79 -4.30
C LEU A 112 -4.22 -14.21 -5.60
N GLN A 113 -4.86 -13.25 -6.26
CA GLN A 113 -5.57 -13.39 -7.53
C GLN A 113 -5.44 -12.10 -8.33
N VAL A 114 -5.49 -12.20 -9.65
CA VAL A 114 -5.58 -11.03 -10.53
C VAL A 114 -6.87 -10.26 -10.18
N PRO A 115 -6.82 -8.94 -9.94
CA PRO A 115 -8.00 -8.19 -9.50
C PRO A 115 -9.26 -8.34 -10.35
N ARG A 116 -9.11 -8.59 -11.66
CA ARG A 116 -10.22 -8.86 -12.58
C ARG A 116 -10.99 -10.15 -12.24
N LEU A 117 -10.29 -11.17 -11.74
CA LEU A 117 -10.84 -12.48 -11.38
C LEU A 117 -11.16 -12.61 -9.89
N ALA A 118 -10.71 -11.65 -9.08
CA ALA A 118 -11.03 -11.59 -7.67
C ALA A 118 -12.52 -11.28 -7.44
N THR A 119 -13.10 -11.97 -6.46
CA THR A 119 -14.49 -11.89 -6.07
C THR A 119 -14.64 -11.04 -4.82
N GLU A 120 -15.86 -10.55 -4.56
CA GLU A 120 -16.18 -9.82 -3.34
C GLU A 120 -15.33 -8.57 -3.08
N ILE A 121 -14.75 -7.98 -4.14
CA ILE A 121 -14.16 -6.64 -4.08
C ILE A 121 -15.32 -5.64 -4.10
N PRO A 122 -15.62 -4.96 -2.98
CA PRO A 122 -16.67 -3.95 -2.93
C PRO A 122 -16.29 -2.74 -3.79
N SER A 123 -17.28 -1.97 -4.23
CA SER A 123 -16.99 -0.63 -4.71
C SER A 123 -16.56 0.26 -3.55
N ALA A 124 -15.49 1.03 -3.74
CA ALA A 124 -15.01 1.98 -2.74
C ALA A 124 -15.45 3.41 -3.10
N ALA A 125 -16.12 4.08 -2.17
CA ALA A 125 -16.44 5.51 -2.23
C ALA A 125 -15.26 6.34 -1.70
N LEU A 126 -14.15 6.28 -2.43
CA LEU A 126 -12.92 7.02 -2.11
C LEU A 126 -13.08 8.51 -2.41
N LYS A 127 -12.70 9.36 -1.46
CA LYS A 127 -12.71 10.81 -1.61
C LYS A 127 -11.59 11.48 -0.83
N ILE A 128 -11.28 12.71 -1.21
CA ILE A 128 -10.46 13.62 -0.43
C ILE A 128 -11.38 14.28 0.60
N SER A 129 -11.13 14.05 1.89
CA SER A 129 -11.93 14.64 2.97
C SER A 129 -11.40 16.01 3.41
N ASN A 130 -10.08 16.21 3.37
CA ASN A 130 -9.46 17.47 3.76
C ASN A 130 -8.19 17.74 2.97
N VAL A 131 -7.87 19.02 2.81
CA VAL A 131 -6.58 19.51 2.35
C VAL A 131 -6.20 20.71 3.22
N SER A 132 -5.03 20.69 3.83
CA SER A 132 -4.53 21.75 4.71
C SER A 132 -3.07 22.07 4.38
N ALA A 133 -2.63 23.28 4.71
CA ALA A 133 -1.20 23.61 4.64
C ALA A 133 -0.51 23.04 5.89
N LEU A 134 0.62 22.37 5.71
CA LEU A 134 1.51 21.97 6.80
C LEU A 134 2.59 23.03 6.95
N HIS A 135 2.66 23.63 8.13
CA HIS A 135 3.85 24.37 8.54
C HIS A 135 4.84 23.37 9.10
N SER A 136 5.89 23.08 8.34
CA SER A 136 6.94 22.17 8.77
C SER A 136 7.93 22.90 9.69
N GLU A 137 8.20 22.32 10.86
CA GLU A 137 9.32 22.73 11.72
C GLU A 137 10.67 22.18 11.21
N ASP A 138 10.64 21.18 10.31
CA ASP A 138 11.82 20.64 9.65
C ASP A 138 12.47 21.71 8.74
N GLU A 139 13.72 22.07 9.05
CA GLU A 139 14.49 23.06 8.31
C GLU A 139 14.71 22.66 6.83
N SER A 140 14.75 21.36 6.53
CA SER A 140 14.88 20.87 5.15
C SER A 140 13.65 21.17 4.29
N LEU A 141 12.51 21.47 4.92
CA LEU A 141 11.24 21.82 4.29
C LEU A 141 10.89 23.31 4.46
N ARG A 142 11.76 24.13 5.06
CA ARG A 142 11.55 25.58 5.15
C ARG A 142 11.51 26.18 3.74
N GLY A 143 10.38 26.81 3.41
CA GLY A 143 10.12 27.38 2.07
C GLY A 143 9.47 26.39 1.08
N CYS A 144 9.32 25.11 1.44
CA CYS A 144 8.51 24.16 0.68
C CYS A 144 7.03 24.34 1.04
N ASN A 145 6.15 24.45 0.03
CA ASN A 145 4.70 24.39 0.28
C ASN A 145 4.29 22.93 0.36
N VAL A 146 4.19 22.45 1.60
CA VAL A 146 3.73 21.11 1.93
C VAL A 146 2.27 21.20 2.34
N HIS A 147 1.46 20.32 1.77
CA HIS A 147 0.04 20.23 2.07
C HIS A 147 -0.27 18.83 2.61
N GLU A 148 -1.01 18.75 3.71
CA GLU A 148 -1.61 17.49 4.13
C GLU A 148 -2.89 17.25 3.32
N ILE A 149 -3.07 16.01 2.90
CA ILE A 149 -4.25 15.52 2.19
C ILE A 149 -4.78 14.34 2.99
N GLU A 150 -5.99 14.49 3.49
CA GLU A 150 -6.71 13.40 4.15
C GLU A 150 -7.63 12.73 3.13
N LEU A 151 -7.50 11.42 3.02
CA LEU A 151 -8.38 10.57 2.22
C LEU A 151 -9.35 9.83 3.13
N LYS A 152 -10.55 9.58 2.63
CA LYS A 152 -11.57 8.75 3.28
C LYS A 152 -12.18 7.77 2.30
N THR A 153 -12.39 6.54 2.74
CA THR A 153 -13.07 5.47 1.99
C THR A 153 -14.01 4.67 2.91
N ASP A 154 -15.02 4.05 2.34
CA ASP A 154 -15.99 3.16 3.01
C ASP A 154 -15.70 1.66 2.81
N ALA A 155 -14.80 1.34 1.88
CA ALA A 155 -14.26 0.00 1.68
C ALA A 155 -12.76 0.02 1.35
N VAL A 156 -12.11 -1.14 1.40
CA VAL A 156 -10.69 -1.28 0.97
C VAL A 156 -10.55 -0.75 -0.46
N ALA A 157 -9.67 0.23 -0.65
CA ALA A 157 -9.44 0.85 -1.96
C ALA A 157 -8.11 0.35 -2.55
N LEU A 158 -8.19 -0.31 -3.71
CA LEU A 158 -7.02 -0.90 -4.38
C LEU A 158 -6.37 0.12 -5.32
N PHE A 159 -5.05 0.25 -5.24
CA PHE A 159 -4.25 1.13 -6.10
C PHE A 159 -4.75 2.58 -6.10
N VAL A 160 -4.90 3.15 -4.90
CA VAL A 160 -5.28 4.55 -4.70
C VAL A 160 -4.31 5.44 -5.47
N TRP A 161 -4.84 6.25 -6.38
CA TRP A 161 -4.07 7.11 -7.26
C TRP A 161 -4.51 8.58 -7.12
N LEU A 162 -3.63 9.41 -6.57
CA LEU A 162 -3.81 10.86 -6.55
C LEU A 162 -3.15 11.52 -7.75
N SER A 163 -3.79 12.55 -8.29
CA SER A 163 -3.26 13.40 -9.35
C SER A 163 -3.47 14.87 -8.99
N ALA A 164 -2.43 15.69 -9.11
CA ALA A 164 -2.48 17.13 -8.91
C ALA A 164 -2.69 17.93 -10.22
N GLY A 165 -3.13 17.27 -11.29
CA GLY A 165 -3.40 17.91 -12.57
C GLY A 165 -2.17 18.60 -13.16
N ARG A 166 -2.22 19.93 -13.27
CA ARG A 166 -1.13 20.77 -13.80
C ARG A 166 -0.17 21.29 -12.73
N VAL A 167 -0.48 21.06 -11.44
CA VAL A 167 0.36 21.50 -10.33
C VAL A 167 1.61 20.61 -10.28
N ARG A 168 2.78 21.25 -10.31
CA ARG A 168 4.06 20.56 -10.22
C ARG A 168 4.41 20.26 -8.77
N GLY A 169 4.77 19.01 -8.50
CA GLY A 169 5.09 18.51 -7.17
C GLY A 169 4.99 16.99 -7.10
N ARG A 170 5.05 16.47 -5.88
CA ARG A 170 4.97 15.03 -5.62
C ARG A 170 4.15 14.74 -4.37
N PHE A 171 3.45 13.62 -4.38
CA PHE A 171 2.83 13.07 -3.17
C PHE A 171 3.89 12.29 -2.37
N SER A 172 3.67 12.12 -1.06
CA SER A 172 4.54 11.27 -0.23
C SER A 172 4.39 9.79 -0.55
N ASP A 173 3.19 9.36 -0.96
CA ASP A 173 2.93 8.02 -1.46
C ASP A 173 1.79 8.03 -2.49
N ASN A 174 1.79 7.03 -3.37
CA ASN A 174 0.78 6.86 -4.40
C ASN A 174 0.75 5.42 -4.92
N GLY A 175 -0.40 4.97 -5.41
CA GLY A 175 -0.61 3.61 -5.91
C GLY A 175 -0.57 2.53 -4.81
N PHE A 176 -0.96 2.87 -3.58
CA PHE A 176 -1.02 1.95 -2.45
C PHE A 176 -2.39 1.27 -2.32
N ILE A 177 -2.48 0.23 -1.48
CA ILE A 177 -3.76 -0.35 -1.05
C ILE A 177 -4.15 0.30 0.27
N MET A 178 -5.30 0.98 0.29
CA MET A 178 -5.82 1.65 1.49
C MET A 178 -6.70 0.66 2.26
N VAL A 179 -6.20 0.18 3.40
CA VAL A 179 -6.90 -0.75 4.30
C VAL A 179 -7.50 -0.07 5.54
N ASP A 180 -7.30 1.24 5.68
CA ASP A 180 -7.88 2.06 6.73
C ASP A 180 -8.99 2.94 6.17
N LYS A 181 -9.95 3.32 7.02
CA LYS A 181 -11.04 4.23 6.61
C LYS A 181 -10.55 5.62 6.26
N THR A 182 -9.43 6.03 6.87
CA THR A 182 -8.81 7.34 6.71
C THR A 182 -7.31 7.17 6.56
N THR A 183 -6.69 7.93 5.66
CA THR A 183 -5.24 7.97 5.48
C THR A 183 -4.83 9.40 5.15
N SER A 184 -3.85 9.92 5.88
CA SER A 184 -3.19 11.19 5.55
C SER A 184 -1.92 10.94 4.74
N LEU A 185 -1.68 11.79 3.76
CA LEU A 185 -0.43 11.86 3.00
C LEU A 185 -0.11 13.31 2.70
N THR A 186 1.13 13.59 2.29
CA THR A 186 1.54 14.96 1.97
C THR A 186 1.71 15.16 0.47
N PHE A 187 1.51 16.39 0.02
CA PHE A 187 1.91 16.87 -1.30
C PHE A 187 2.91 18.00 -1.15
N THR A 188 4.11 17.82 -1.70
CA THR A 188 5.14 18.85 -1.76
C THR A 188 5.13 19.47 -3.14
N SER A 189 4.74 20.74 -3.22
CA SER A 189 4.75 21.50 -4.49
C SER A 189 6.14 22.04 -4.82
N ASP A 190 6.47 22.15 -6.11
CA ASP A 190 7.73 22.73 -6.57
C ASP A 190 7.72 24.28 -6.54
N LEU A 191 6.54 24.89 -6.48
CA LEU A 191 6.31 26.35 -6.51
C LEU A 191 5.30 26.76 -5.44
N PRO A 192 5.27 28.04 -5.01
CA PRO A 192 4.21 28.59 -4.16
C PRO A 192 2.81 28.16 -4.61
N LEU A 193 2.10 27.47 -3.71
CA LEU A 193 0.78 26.90 -3.96
C LEU A 193 -0.06 27.08 -2.70
N ASP A 194 -1.24 27.65 -2.86
CA ASP A 194 -2.20 27.72 -1.75
C ASP A 194 -3.14 26.50 -1.74
N VAL A 195 -3.81 26.30 -0.61
CA VAL A 195 -4.73 25.16 -0.40
C VAL A 195 -5.91 25.20 -1.39
N ALA A 196 -6.41 26.37 -1.77
CA ALA A 196 -7.55 26.51 -2.67
C ALA A 196 -7.17 26.09 -4.10
N GLN A 197 -5.99 26.50 -4.56
CA GLN A 197 -5.41 26.10 -5.84
C GLN A 197 -5.16 24.59 -5.90
N LEU A 198 -4.61 23.99 -4.85
CA LEU A 198 -4.43 22.54 -4.79
C LEU A 198 -5.78 21.82 -4.84
N ARG A 199 -6.77 22.25 -4.05
CA ARG A 199 -8.12 21.66 -4.03
C ARG A 199 -8.81 21.64 -5.39
N LEU A 200 -8.57 22.66 -6.23
CA LEU A 200 -9.15 22.74 -7.58
C LEU A 200 -8.49 21.78 -8.58
N ASN A 201 -7.25 21.35 -8.33
CA ASN A 201 -6.47 20.54 -9.27
C ASN A 201 -6.31 19.08 -8.82
N ILE A 202 -6.52 18.80 -7.54
CA ILE A 202 -6.33 17.47 -6.97
C ILE A 202 -7.54 16.58 -7.27
N SER A 203 -7.25 15.34 -7.64
CA SER A 203 -8.24 14.28 -7.84
C SER A 203 -7.70 12.96 -7.29
N VAL A 204 -8.62 12.05 -6.96
CA VAL A 204 -8.30 10.71 -6.48
C VAL A 204 -9.11 9.67 -7.25
N THR A 205 -8.48 8.54 -7.55
CA THR A 205 -9.13 7.36 -8.14
C THR A 205 -8.59 6.08 -7.50
N CYS A 206 -9.26 4.96 -7.74
CA CYS A 206 -8.79 3.63 -7.34
C CYS A 206 -9.39 2.58 -8.28
N LEU A 207 -8.80 1.39 -8.31
CA LEU A 207 -9.23 0.33 -9.23
C LEU A 207 -10.72 -0.05 -9.02
N ASN A 208 -11.13 -0.26 -7.77
CA ASN A 208 -12.51 -0.63 -7.43
C ASN A 208 -13.45 0.56 -7.21
N CYS A 209 -12.97 1.79 -7.42
CA CYS A 209 -13.80 2.98 -7.53
C CYS A 209 -14.43 3.07 -8.93
N LEU A 210 -13.71 2.55 -9.94
CA LEU A 210 -14.08 2.62 -11.35
C LEU A 210 -15.12 1.56 -11.77
N ARG A 211 -15.40 0.56 -10.92
CA ARG A 211 -16.35 -0.53 -11.27
C ARG A 211 -17.79 -0.05 -11.44
N HIS A 212 -18.16 1.14 -10.96
CA HIS A 212 -19.46 1.77 -11.27
C HIS A 212 -19.44 2.73 -12.48
N ALA A 213 -18.28 3.01 -13.08
CA ALA A 213 -18.18 3.78 -14.31
C ALA A 213 -18.40 2.89 -15.54
N GLY A 214 -19.57 2.25 -15.64
CA GLY A 214 -20.16 1.77 -16.90
C GLY A 214 -19.30 0.93 -17.86
N TYR A 215 -18.33 0.13 -17.37
CA TYR A 215 -17.58 -0.76 -18.26
C TYR A 215 -18.44 -1.97 -18.64
N SER A 216 -19.24 -1.81 -19.70
CA SER A 216 -19.84 -2.92 -20.44
C SER A 216 -18.70 -3.72 -21.08
N PRO A 217 -18.57 -5.04 -20.85
CA PRO A 217 -17.59 -5.84 -21.55
C PRO A 217 -17.86 -5.71 -23.05
N MET A 218 -16.89 -5.21 -23.81
CA MET A 218 -16.93 -5.32 -25.27
C MET A 218 -17.25 -6.76 -25.63
N ALA A 219 -18.31 -6.90 -26.41
CA ALA A 219 -18.80 -8.14 -26.96
C ALA A 219 -17.66 -8.94 -27.60
N ASP A 220 -17.74 -10.26 -27.41
CA ASP A 220 -16.91 -11.26 -28.07
C ASP A 220 -16.65 -10.88 -29.52
N ILE A 221 -15.37 -10.71 -29.87
CA ILE A 221 -14.92 -10.81 -31.24
C ILE A 221 -15.08 -12.28 -31.61
N LYS A 222 -16.25 -12.60 -32.20
CA LYS A 222 -16.40 -13.83 -32.97
C LYS A 222 -15.42 -13.75 -34.14
N THR A 223 -14.38 -14.56 -34.08
CA THR A 223 -13.57 -14.92 -35.24
C THR A 223 -14.47 -15.64 -36.24
N GLN A 224 -14.65 -15.03 -37.41
CA GLN A 224 -14.92 -15.75 -38.65
C GLN A 224 -13.60 -16.26 -39.22
#